data_AF-A0A2S4A0V6-F1
#
_entry.id   AF-A0A2S4A0V6-F1
#
_cell.length_a   1.000
_cell.length_b   1.000
_cell.length_c   1.000
_cell.angle_alpha   90.00
_cell.angle_beta   90.00
_cell.angle_gamma   90.00
#
_symmetry.space_group_name_H-M   'P 1'
#
loop_
_entity.id
_entity.type
_entity.pdbx_description
1 polymer ?
#
loop_
_entity_poly.entity_id
_entity_poly.type
_entity_poly.pdbx_seq_one_letter_code
_entity_poly.pdbx_strand_id
1 'polypeptide(L)'
;MNSKAIAAVVLAATMSGALGMSGCGSPPVPPTQTPSPAASDADTDALLALNEKLRSQLGDSYSDSWIEANKLHVAVTNQAAADLVTAAGAVATIVTVDAAALEAALQAVATWRATLPAEQGAAIHSIIPDGRTGTLTISVAIEQLEAVTKAVAEDNPAGAIAVIVKESSGLPTPL
;
A
#
# COMPACT_ATOMS: atom_id res chain seq x y z
N MET A 1 -4.79 -43.98 -8.34
CA MET A 1 -3.70 -43.51 -7.47
C MET A 1 -4.29 -42.62 -6.39
N ASN A 2 -4.42 -43.23 -5.22
CA ASN A 2 -4.62 -42.75 -3.85
C ASN A 2 -5.23 -41.36 -3.59
N SER A 3 -6.54 -41.38 -3.35
CA SER A 3 -7.24 -40.46 -2.45
C SER A 3 -6.77 -40.70 -1.01
N LYS A 4 -6.33 -39.65 -0.30
CA LYS A 4 -6.20 -39.70 1.17
C LYS A 4 -7.27 -38.85 1.81
N ALA A 5 -7.99 -39.52 2.69
CA ALA A 5 -9.13 -39.08 3.46
C ALA A 5 -8.70 -38.46 4.80
N ILE A 6 -9.54 -37.53 5.29
CA ILE A 6 -10.04 -37.39 6.67
C ILE A 6 -9.01 -37.27 7.82
N ALA A 7 -9.08 -36.15 8.53
CA ALA A 7 -8.92 -36.11 9.99
C ALA A 7 -9.75 -34.95 10.57
N ALA A 8 -11.01 -35.24 10.86
CA ALA A 8 -11.78 -34.56 11.90
C ALA A 8 -11.62 -35.37 13.21
N VAL A 9 -11.99 -34.75 14.33
CA VAL A 9 -12.07 -35.25 15.72
C VAL A 9 -10.93 -34.75 16.62
N VAL A 10 -11.25 -33.80 17.49
CA VAL A 10 -11.23 -34.02 18.94
C VAL A 10 -12.44 -33.29 19.56
N LEU A 11 -13.44 -34.08 19.98
CA LEU A 11 -14.34 -33.70 21.05
C LEU A 11 -13.58 -33.85 22.37
N ALA A 12 -13.52 -32.80 23.17
CA ALA A 12 -13.23 -32.90 24.60
C ALA A 12 -14.41 -32.30 25.37
N ALA A 13 -15.36 -33.17 25.70
CA ALA A 13 -16.40 -32.91 26.67
C ALA A 13 -15.81 -33.11 28.08
N THR A 14 -15.79 -32.07 28.89
CA THR A 14 -15.69 -32.19 30.34
C THR A 14 -16.92 -31.57 30.96
N MET A 15 -17.84 -32.44 31.38
CA MET A 15 -18.96 -32.08 32.24
C MET A 15 -18.45 -31.97 33.68
N SER A 16 -18.62 -30.80 34.28
CA SER A 16 -18.64 -30.62 35.74
C SER A 16 -19.68 -29.53 36.03
N GLY A 17 -20.75 -29.93 36.73
CA GLY A 17 -21.95 -29.12 36.92
C GLY A 17 -21.92 -28.17 38.10
N ALA A 18 -22.99 -27.37 38.20
CA ALA A 18 -23.60 -26.89 39.43
C ALA A 18 -24.97 -26.27 39.07
N LEU A 19 -26.04 -26.88 39.56
CA LEU A 19 -27.38 -26.27 39.61
C LEU A 19 -27.35 -25.23 40.74
N GLY A 20 -27.42 -23.95 40.39
CA GLY A 20 -27.48 -22.82 41.33
C GLY A 20 -28.52 -21.81 40.88
N MET A 21 -29.40 -21.44 41.81
CA MET A 21 -30.60 -20.63 41.61
C MET A 21 -30.33 -19.19 41.12
N SER A 22 -31.26 -18.71 40.29
CA SER A 22 -31.81 -17.35 40.19
C SER A 22 -30.94 -16.15 40.59
N GLY A 23 -30.42 -15.45 39.58
CA GLY A 23 -30.01 -14.05 39.65
C GLY A 23 -29.87 -13.49 38.23
N CYS A 24 -30.59 -12.40 37.90
CA CYS A 24 -30.55 -11.77 36.58
C CYS A 24 -29.12 -11.35 36.21
N GLY A 25 -28.52 -12.00 35.20
CA GLY A 25 -27.18 -11.69 34.70
C GLY A 25 -27.11 -11.95 33.20
N SER A 26 -26.59 -10.97 32.46
CA SER A 26 -26.54 -10.85 31.00
C SER A 26 -26.04 -12.10 30.23
N PRO A 27 -26.46 -12.29 28.96
CA PRO A 27 -26.03 -13.44 28.16
C PRO A 27 -24.52 -13.39 27.83
N PRO A 28 -23.87 -14.56 27.64
CA PRO A 28 -22.42 -14.65 27.39
C PRO A 28 -22.07 -14.18 25.97
N VAL A 29 -21.11 -13.26 25.89
CA VAL A 29 -20.52 -12.73 24.65
C VAL A 29 -19.53 -13.79 24.08
N PRO A 30 -19.51 -14.04 22.76
CA PRO A 30 -18.53 -14.94 22.14
C PRO A 30 -17.09 -14.42 22.34
N PRO A 31 -16.06 -15.28 22.28
CA PRO A 31 -14.68 -14.88 22.52
C PRO A 31 -14.27 -13.79 21.53
N THR A 32 -13.94 -12.63 22.10
CA THR A 32 -13.37 -11.48 21.41
C THR A 32 -12.13 -11.94 20.66
N GLN A 33 -12.12 -11.76 19.33
CA GLN A 33 -10.90 -11.77 18.55
C GLN A 33 -9.98 -10.72 19.18
N THR A 34 -8.83 -11.14 19.71
CA THR A 34 -7.81 -10.22 20.21
C THR A 34 -7.49 -9.25 19.07
N PRO A 35 -7.75 -7.94 19.22
CA PRO A 35 -7.32 -6.98 18.23
C PRO A 35 -5.80 -7.08 18.15
N SER A 36 -5.27 -7.25 16.93
CA SER A 36 -3.85 -7.01 16.69
C SER A 36 -3.53 -5.62 17.25
N PRO A 37 -2.47 -5.41 18.05
CA PRO A 37 -2.19 -4.10 18.60
C PRO A 37 -2.02 -3.13 17.43
N ALA A 38 -2.90 -2.13 17.35
CA ALA A 38 -2.64 -0.99 16.49
C ALA A 38 -1.35 -0.33 16.99
N ALA A 39 -0.47 0.06 16.06
CA ALA A 39 0.73 0.82 16.38
C ALA A 39 0.34 2.02 17.25
N SER A 40 1.07 2.27 18.34
CA SER A 40 0.83 3.49 19.12
C SER A 40 1.33 4.71 18.34
N ASP A 41 0.79 5.89 18.63
CA ASP A 41 1.26 7.14 17.99
C ASP A 41 2.77 7.32 18.20
N ALA A 42 3.28 6.96 19.38
CA ALA A 42 4.71 7.00 19.69
C ALA A 42 5.56 6.04 18.84
N ASP A 43 5.03 4.86 18.50
CA ASP A 43 5.71 3.92 17.60
C ASP A 43 5.74 4.48 16.17
N THR A 44 4.67 5.16 15.75
CA THR A 44 4.60 5.79 14.43
C THR A 44 5.60 6.94 14.31
N ASP A 45 5.68 7.82 15.31
CA ASP A 45 6.64 8.92 15.35
C ASP A 45 8.10 8.43 15.27
N ALA A 46 8.40 7.33 15.96
CA ALA A 46 9.73 6.71 15.91
C ALA A 46 10.08 6.19 14.51
N LEU A 47 9.12 5.57 13.81
CA LEU A 47 9.32 5.08 12.44
C LEU A 47 9.47 6.24 11.44
N LEU A 48 8.73 7.33 11.62
CA LEU A 48 8.86 8.55 10.80
C LEU A 48 10.24 9.21 11.01
N ALA A 49 10.70 9.33 12.25
CA ALA A 49 12.03 9.87 12.55
C ALA A 49 13.16 9.00 11.97
N LEU A 50 12.99 7.66 12.02
CA LEU A 50 13.91 6.74 11.38
C LEU A 50 13.95 6.92 9.86
N ASN A 51 12.80 7.11 9.23
CA ASN A 51 12.70 7.37 7.80
C ASN A 51 13.46 8.64 7.40
N GLU A 52 13.25 9.76 8.09
CA GLU A 52 13.95 11.01 7.77
C GLU A 52 15.47 10.87 7.88
N LYS A 53 15.95 10.15 8.90
CA LYS A 53 17.36 9.83 9.04
C LYS A 53 17.87 9.00 7.87
N LEU A 54 17.17 7.93 7.49
CA LEU A 54 17.57 7.06 6.40
C LEU A 54 17.55 7.80 5.07
N ARG A 55 16.50 8.58 4.79
CA ARG A 55 16.41 9.42 3.58
C ARG A 55 17.62 10.35 3.43
N SER A 56 18.02 11.02 4.51
CA SER A 56 19.20 11.88 4.54
C SER A 56 20.51 11.11 4.29
N GLN A 57 20.66 9.92 4.88
CA GLN A 57 21.87 9.10 4.75
C GLN A 57 22.02 8.44 3.38
N LEU A 58 20.92 8.01 2.79
CA LEU A 58 20.89 7.25 1.55
C LEU A 58 20.99 8.17 0.31
N GLY A 59 20.57 9.43 0.42
CA GLY A 59 20.63 10.41 -0.66
C GLY A 59 19.97 9.88 -1.93
N ASP A 60 20.68 9.97 -3.06
CA ASP A 60 20.20 9.53 -4.38
C ASP A 60 19.88 8.03 -4.47
N SER A 61 20.35 7.22 -3.51
CA SER A 61 20.02 5.80 -3.46
C SER A 61 18.65 5.52 -2.82
N TYR A 62 18.01 6.52 -2.21
CA TYR A 62 16.66 6.44 -1.66
C TYR A 62 15.61 6.56 -2.78
N SER A 63 14.58 5.71 -2.72
CA SER A 63 13.44 5.79 -3.62
C SER A 63 12.16 6.19 -2.89
N ASP A 64 11.71 5.39 -1.93
CA ASP A 64 10.47 5.65 -1.19
C ASP A 64 10.44 4.87 0.13
N SER A 65 9.44 5.10 0.97
CA SER A 65 9.24 4.34 2.20
C SER A 65 7.78 4.19 2.60
N TRP A 66 7.50 3.13 3.35
CA TRP A 66 6.17 2.86 3.87
C TRP A 66 6.23 2.11 5.19
N ILE A 67 5.14 2.18 5.94
CA ILE A 67 4.97 1.38 7.16
C ILE A 67 4.08 0.18 6.83
N GLU A 68 4.57 -1.02 7.11
CA GLU A 68 3.84 -2.27 6.98
C GLU A 68 4.18 -3.16 8.16
N ALA A 69 3.16 -3.82 8.74
CA ALA A 69 3.32 -4.70 9.89
C ALA A 69 4.17 -4.10 11.05
N ASN A 70 3.94 -2.81 11.34
CA ASN A 70 4.66 -2.04 12.38
C ASN A 70 6.18 -1.94 12.15
N LYS A 71 6.61 -1.97 10.89
CA LYS A 71 8.00 -1.78 10.48
C LYS A 71 8.10 -0.76 9.37
N LEU A 72 9.19 -0.02 9.36
CA LEU A 72 9.56 0.83 8.25
C LEU A 72 10.16 -0.06 7.14
N HIS A 73 9.59 0.05 5.95
CA HIS A 73 10.15 -0.47 4.72
C HIS A 73 10.72 0.69 3.91
N VAL A 74 11.89 0.50 3.32
CA VAL A 74 12.55 1.53 2.51
C VAL A 74 12.98 0.93 1.18
N ALA A 75 12.52 1.54 0.10
CA ALA A 75 12.95 1.24 -1.26
C ALA A 75 14.25 1.97 -1.58
N VAL A 76 15.23 1.24 -2.12
CA VAL A 76 16.56 1.74 -2.47
C VAL A 76 17.06 1.17 -3.79
N THR A 77 18.01 1.83 -4.46
CA THR A 77 18.44 1.42 -5.81
C THR A 77 19.66 0.51 -5.88
N ASN A 78 20.30 0.21 -4.74
CA ASN A 78 21.49 -0.63 -4.71
C ASN A 78 21.66 -1.37 -3.38
N GLN A 79 22.53 -2.38 -3.42
CA GLN A 79 22.77 -3.27 -2.27
C GLN A 79 23.41 -2.54 -1.08
N ALA A 80 24.34 -1.61 -1.32
CA ALA A 80 25.01 -0.89 -0.22
C ALA A 80 24.01 -0.05 0.59
N ALA A 81 23.06 0.58 -0.08
CA ALA A 81 21.94 1.28 0.53
C ALA A 81 21.01 0.31 1.30
N ALA A 82 20.73 -0.86 0.74
CA ALA A 82 19.90 -1.88 1.40
C ALA A 82 20.52 -2.40 2.69
N ASP A 83 21.84 -2.54 2.72
CA ASP A 83 22.59 -2.96 3.91
C ASP A 83 22.49 -1.90 5.02
N LEU A 84 22.55 -0.61 4.67
CA LEU A 84 22.38 0.51 5.62
C LEU A 84 20.97 0.54 6.22
N VAL A 85 19.93 0.35 5.39
CA VAL A 85 18.53 0.26 5.84
C VAL A 85 18.35 -0.89 6.82
N THR A 86 18.87 -2.07 6.47
CA THR A 86 18.76 -3.28 7.29
C THR A 86 19.50 -3.11 8.62
N ALA A 87 20.70 -2.50 8.60
CA ALA A 87 21.47 -2.20 9.81
C ALA A 87 20.74 -1.21 10.74
N ALA A 88 19.88 -0.35 10.19
CA ALA A 88 19.07 0.59 10.96
C ALA A 88 17.77 -0.04 11.53
N GLY A 89 17.51 -1.32 11.27
CA GLY A 89 16.33 -2.04 11.77
C GLY A 89 15.08 -1.93 10.89
N ALA A 90 15.21 -1.34 9.69
CA ALA A 90 14.16 -1.27 8.69
C ALA A 90 14.26 -2.43 7.68
N VAL A 91 13.21 -2.62 6.88
CA VAL A 91 13.17 -3.64 5.82
C VAL A 91 13.57 -2.99 4.50
N ALA A 92 14.69 -3.41 3.92
CA ALA A 92 15.13 -2.92 2.62
C ALA A 92 14.40 -3.62 1.46
N THR A 93 14.01 -2.84 0.45
CA THR A 93 13.53 -3.34 -0.83
C THR A 93 14.38 -2.74 -1.94
N ILE A 94 15.04 -3.57 -2.76
CA ILE A 94 15.81 -3.06 -3.89
C ILE A 94 14.86 -2.85 -5.07
N VAL A 95 14.86 -1.63 -5.60
CA VAL A 95 14.06 -1.20 -6.75
C VAL A 95 14.97 -0.65 -7.84
N THR A 96 14.48 -0.64 -9.08
CA THR A 96 15.25 -0.12 -10.23
C THR A 96 15.06 1.37 -10.44
N VAL A 97 14.05 1.97 -9.80
CA VAL A 97 13.64 3.36 -10.00
C VAL A 97 13.90 4.15 -8.73
N ASP A 98 14.59 5.28 -8.84
CA ASP A 98 14.80 6.21 -7.73
C ASP A 98 13.64 7.21 -7.56
N ALA A 99 13.69 7.96 -6.46
CA ALA A 99 12.66 8.94 -6.10
C ALA A 99 12.52 10.03 -7.17
N ALA A 100 13.65 10.49 -7.71
CA ALA A 100 13.71 11.60 -8.65
C ALA A 100 13.06 11.23 -9.99
N ALA A 101 13.26 10.00 -10.45
CA ALA A 101 12.64 9.46 -11.65
C ALA A 101 11.12 9.33 -11.49
N LEU A 102 10.63 8.88 -10.34
CA LEU A 102 9.19 8.84 -10.05
C LEU A 102 8.57 10.23 -9.98
N GLU A 103 9.26 11.19 -9.36
CA GLU A 103 8.81 12.58 -9.27
C GLU A 103 8.77 13.24 -10.66
N ALA A 104 9.82 13.05 -11.46
CA ALA A 104 9.87 13.55 -12.83
C ALA A 104 8.75 12.97 -13.70
N ALA A 105 8.47 11.67 -13.56
CA ALA A 105 7.38 11.02 -14.28
C ALA A 105 6.01 11.53 -13.80
N LEU A 106 5.81 11.74 -12.50
CA LEU A 106 4.59 12.35 -11.96
C LEU A 106 4.34 13.75 -12.56
N GLN A 107 5.38 14.58 -12.62
CA GLN A 107 5.29 15.92 -13.21
C GLN A 107 4.97 15.85 -14.70
N ALA A 108 5.62 14.95 -15.45
CA ALA A 108 5.38 14.76 -16.88
C ALA A 108 3.91 14.34 -17.15
N VAL A 109 3.38 13.39 -16.38
CA VAL A 109 1.97 12.97 -16.48
C VAL A 109 1.02 14.11 -16.10
N ALA A 110 1.35 14.91 -15.08
CA ALA A 110 0.55 16.08 -14.72
C ALA A 110 0.52 17.14 -15.82
N THR A 111 1.64 17.38 -16.51
CA THR A 111 1.71 18.28 -17.68
C THR A 111 0.92 17.71 -18.87
N TRP A 112 1.10 16.43 -19.17
CA TRP A 112 0.35 15.73 -20.22
C TRP A 112 -1.17 15.76 -19.99
N ARG A 113 -1.62 15.62 -18.74
CA ARG A 113 -3.05 15.76 -18.40
C ARG A 113 -3.63 17.09 -18.90
N ALA A 114 -2.85 18.17 -18.90
CA ALA A 114 -3.30 19.48 -19.37
C ALA A 114 -3.38 19.59 -20.91
N THR A 115 -2.79 18.65 -21.65
CA THR A 115 -2.87 18.59 -23.12
C THR A 115 -4.02 17.74 -23.63
N LEU A 116 -4.66 16.96 -22.75
CA LEU A 116 -5.81 16.13 -23.10
C LEU A 116 -7.06 16.97 -23.42
N PRO A 117 -8.02 16.39 -24.18
CA PRO A 117 -9.37 16.91 -24.23
C PRO A 117 -9.92 17.18 -22.83
N ALA A 118 -10.66 18.28 -22.66
CA ALA A 118 -11.10 18.76 -21.36
C ALA A 118 -11.84 17.69 -20.53
N GLU A 119 -12.71 16.90 -21.16
CA GLU A 119 -13.45 15.81 -20.50
C GLU A 119 -12.52 14.70 -19.99
N GLN A 120 -11.49 14.34 -20.75
CA GLN A 120 -10.51 13.31 -20.36
C GLN A 120 -9.62 13.82 -19.23
N GLY A 121 -9.12 15.05 -19.35
CA GLY A 121 -8.31 15.68 -18.31
C GLY A 121 -9.07 15.86 -16.99
N ALA A 122 -10.36 16.21 -17.06
CA ALA A 122 -11.23 16.33 -15.89
C ALA A 122 -11.53 14.97 -15.23
N ALA A 123 -11.63 13.90 -16.01
CA ALA A 123 -11.89 12.55 -15.52
C ALA A 123 -10.71 11.90 -14.77
N ILE A 124 -9.48 12.43 -14.89
CA ILE A 124 -8.35 11.98 -14.08
C ILE A 124 -8.48 12.54 -12.67
N HIS A 125 -8.83 11.69 -11.72
CA HIS A 125 -9.05 12.06 -10.31
C HIS A 125 -7.76 12.09 -9.50
N SER A 126 -6.83 11.17 -9.77
CA SER A 126 -5.54 11.14 -9.07
C SER A 126 -4.44 10.52 -9.92
N ILE A 127 -3.20 10.96 -9.66
CA ILE A 127 -1.97 10.39 -10.20
C ILE A 127 -1.06 10.15 -9.00
N ILE A 128 -0.76 8.88 -8.71
CA ILE A 128 -0.04 8.48 -7.48
C ILE A 128 1.19 7.66 -7.88
N PRO A 129 2.41 8.11 -7.54
CA PRO A 129 3.60 7.27 -7.66
C PRO A 129 3.58 6.18 -6.60
N ASP A 130 4.07 5.00 -6.95
CA ASP A 130 4.28 3.88 -6.04
C ASP A 130 5.75 3.47 -6.09
N GLY A 131 6.53 3.92 -5.11
CA GLY A 131 7.94 3.57 -5.00
C GLY A 131 8.21 2.12 -4.61
N ARG A 132 7.18 1.35 -4.19
CA ARG A 132 7.32 -0.09 -3.95
C ARG A 132 7.51 -0.85 -5.25
N THR A 133 6.78 -0.43 -6.28
CA THR A 133 6.74 -1.11 -7.58
C THR A 133 7.44 -0.33 -8.69
N GLY A 134 7.80 0.94 -8.44
CA GLY A 134 8.35 1.83 -9.45
C GLY A 134 7.33 2.18 -10.53
N THR A 135 6.05 2.29 -10.16
CA THR A 135 4.95 2.55 -11.11
C THR A 135 4.22 3.86 -10.79
N LEU A 136 3.47 4.36 -11.76
CA LEU A 136 2.51 5.46 -11.57
C LEU A 136 1.10 4.92 -11.76
N THR A 137 0.23 5.15 -10.79
CA THR A 137 -1.19 4.81 -10.89
C THR A 137 -2.03 6.03 -11.21
N ILE A 138 -2.77 6.00 -12.31
CA ILE A 138 -3.76 7.00 -12.69
C ILE A 138 -5.16 6.45 -12.38
N SER A 139 -5.91 7.14 -11.53
CA SER A 139 -7.31 6.79 -11.25
C SER A 139 -8.23 7.68 -12.08
N VAL A 140 -9.11 7.07 -12.87
CA VAL A 140 -9.94 7.75 -13.89
C VAL A 140 -11.41 7.43 -13.69
N ALA A 141 -12.31 8.39 -13.94
CA ALA A 141 -13.74 8.11 -14.04
C ALA A 141 -14.02 7.02 -15.09
N ILE A 142 -14.96 6.10 -14.79
CA ILE A 142 -15.18 4.90 -15.60
C ILE A 142 -15.57 5.22 -17.05
N GLU A 143 -16.27 6.33 -17.27
CA GLU A 143 -16.72 6.80 -18.58
C GLU A 143 -15.57 7.18 -19.51
N GLN A 144 -14.40 7.53 -18.95
CA GLN A 144 -13.20 7.94 -19.70
C GLN A 144 -12.05 6.94 -19.55
N LEU A 145 -12.24 5.82 -18.83
CA LEU A 145 -11.18 4.86 -18.53
C LEU A 145 -10.49 4.35 -19.80
N GLU A 146 -11.26 3.91 -20.80
CA GLU A 146 -10.71 3.39 -22.06
C GLU A 146 -10.00 4.49 -22.87
N ALA A 147 -10.60 5.67 -22.96
CA ALA A 147 -10.05 6.81 -23.70
C ALA A 147 -8.71 7.28 -23.11
N VAL A 148 -8.65 7.44 -21.78
CA VAL A 148 -7.41 7.82 -21.08
C VAL A 148 -6.38 6.70 -21.15
N THR A 149 -6.76 5.44 -21.02
CA THR A 149 -5.84 4.30 -21.17
C THR A 149 -5.18 4.29 -22.55
N LYS A 150 -5.98 4.54 -23.61
CA LYS A 150 -5.46 4.65 -24.96
C LYS A 150 -4.51 5.84 -25.12
N ALA A 151 -4.89 7.01 -24.60
CA ALA A 151 -4.04 8.20 -24.67
C ALA A 151 -2.70 8.00 -23.95
N VAL A 152 -2.69 7.36 -22.78
CA VAL A 152 -1.44 6.98 -22.08
C VAL A 152 -0.56 6.07 -22.95
N ALA A 153 -1.16 5.08 -23.61
CA ALA A 153 -0.42 4.16 -24.47
C ALA A 153 0.13 4.83 -25.74
N GLU A 154 -0.59 5.79 -26.31
CA GLU A 154 -0.18 6.53 -27.51
C GLU A 154 0.90 7.57 -27.19
N ASP A 155 0.72 8.36 -26.15
CA ASP A 155 1.61 9.48 -25.83
C ASP A 155 2.80 9.09 -24.94
N ASN A 156 2.70 7.96 -24.23
CA ASN A 156 3.66 7.47 -23.24
C ASN A 156 4.20 8.58 -22.29
N PRO A 157 3.33 9.27 -21.53
CA PRO A 157 3.70 10.48 -20.82
C PRO A 157 4.70 10.28 -19.68
N ALA A 158 4.82 9.07 -19.15
CA ALA A 158 5.74 8.73 -18.06
C ALA A 158 7.09 8.17 -18.55
N GLY A 159 7.29 8.06 -19.87
CA GLY A 159 8.53 7.59 -20.48
C GLY A 159 8.85 6.13 -20.13
N ALA A 160 9.87 5.92 -19.28
CA ALA A 160 10.32 4.60 -18.87
C ALA A 160 9.54 4.04 -17.66
N ILE A 161 8.76 4.88 -16.96
CA ILE A 161 7.99 4.47 -15.79
C ILE A 161 6.67 3.84 -16.25
N ALA A 162 6.39 2.64 -15.77
CA ALA A 162 5.14 1.95 -16.10
C ALA A 162 3.94 2.68 -15.49
N VAL A 163 2.91 2.89 -16.31
CA VAL A 163 1.66 3.53 -15.90
C VAL A 163 0.55 2.49 -15.80
N ILE A 164 -0.12 2.46 -14.65
CA ILE A 164 -1.31 1.66 -14.39
C ILE A 164 -2.51 2.60 -14.41
N VAL A 165 -3.41 2.42 -15.38
CA VAL A 165 -4.68 3.16 -15.42
C VAL A 165 -5.76 2.28 -14.82
N LYS A 166 -6.52 2.83 -13.87
CA LYS A 166 -7.63 2.11 -13.22
C LYS A 166 -8.84 3.00 -13.01
N GLU A 167 -9.99 2.37 -12.84
CA GLU A 167 -11.21 3.05 -12.42
C GLU A 167 -11.01 3.71 -11.05
N SER A 168 -11.47 4.95 -10.93
CA SER A 168 -11.61 5.65 -9.68
C SER A 168 -12.91 5.24 -8.99
N SER A 169 -12.82 4.73 -7.77
CA SER A 169 -13.99 4.46 -6.92
C SER A 169 -14.54 5.71 -6.22
N GLY A 170 -14.02 6.91 -6.53
CA GLY A 170 -14.40 8.18 -5.92
C GLY A 170 -15.50 8.89 -6.71
N LEU A 171 -16.41 9.57 -6.00
CA LEU A 171 -17.36 10.50 -6.62
C LEU A 171 -16.58 11.60 -7.38
N PRO A 172 -17.04 12.03 -8.56
CA PRO A 172 -16.36 13.05 -9.35
C PRO A 172 -16.13 14.31 -8.52
N THR A 173 -14.90 14.81 -8.51
CA THR A 173 -14.54 16.07 -7.86
C THR A 173 -15.21 17.22 -8.63
N PRO A 174 -15.97 18.11 -7.97
CA PRO A 174 -16.62 19.22 -8.68
C PRO A 174 -15.58 20.17 -9.28
N LEU A 175 -15.91 20.67 -10.48
CA LEU A 175 -15.14 21.64 -11.27
C LEU A 175 -15.15 23.05 -10.63
#